data_AF-A0A8D0CVL4-F1
#
_entry.id   AF-A0A8D0CVL4-F1
#
_cell.length_a   1.000
_cell.length_b   1.000
_cell.length_c   1.000
_cell.angle_alpha   90.00
_cell.angle_beta   90.00
_cell.angle_gamma   90.00
#
_symmetry.space_group_name_H-M   'P 1'
#
loop_
_entity.id
_entity.type
_entity.pdbx_description
1 polymer ?
#
loop_
_entity_poly.entity_id
_entity_poly.type
_entity_poly.pdbx_seq_one_letter_code
_entity_poly.pdbx_strand_id
1 'polypeptide(L)'
;MGILDLFLQSSSSISLLGALLVLLLVYLVSSSSFSSQKEGKEPPGPRPLPVLGNLLQLDLKRPYLTLLKVRKRVLWSNGDSWKEMRRFALTNLRDFGMGKKASEDKIIEECDYLIEVFKTFKGEAFDTTQPINYAVSNIICSIVYGSRFEYDDPEFTSLVDRTNRTIQLVGSPSIQVYNMFPWIGKWNLGLFSHLKETLNPQMCRGFVDAFLVRKQNLEVSGIANSHFNDRNLLYTVLNLFAAGTDTTATTLRWGLLYMAKNPKIQGKGLKVQEEVNREIGSRQVQIEDRKNLPFTDAVIHETQRLANIAPMAKTFQCLYCPQGTTVYPLLTSVLYDESEWERPHSFYPAHFLDKDGKFVKRDAFMPFSAGRRICLGEGLARMELFIFFTSLLQHFRFTPPPGSRHVLFSVRPPQLGSI
;
A
#
# COMPACT_ATOMS: atom_id res chain seq x y z
N MET A 1 -42.44 -17.25 -2.52
CA MET A 1 -43.00 -16.79 -1.24
C MET A 1 -43.92 -17.89 -0.76
N GLY A 2 -43.59 -18.61 0.33
CA GLY A 2 -44.33 -19.84 0.68
C GLY A 2 -43.58 -20.98 1.40
N ILE A 3 -42.39 -20.76 1.97
CA ILE A 3 -41.81 -21.67 2.98
C ILE A 3 -41.28 -20.85 4.18
N LEU A 4 -40.49 -19.80 3.91
CA LEU A 4 -40.08 -18.82 4.92
C LEU A 4 -41.28 -18.13 5.60
N ASP A 5 -42.29 -17.76 4.80
CA ASP A 5 -43.51 -17.10 5.31
C ASP A 5 -44.33 -18.04 6.22
N LEU A 6 -44.35 -19.36 5.91
CA LEU A 6 -44.97 -20.39 6.76
C LEU A 6 -44.26 -20.54 8.11
N PHE A 7 -42.93 -20.41 8.13
CA PHE A 7 -42.15 -20.48 9.36
C PHE A 7 -42.40 -19.27 10.28
N LEU A 8 -42.55 -18.07 9.69
CA LEU A 8 -42.76 -16.82 10.42
C LEU A 8 -44.18 -16.64 11.00
N GLN A 9 -45.19 -17.35 10.47
CA GLN A 9 -46.55 -17.33 10.99
C GLN A 9 -46.85 -18.41 12.05
N SER A 10 -45.93 -19.35 12.29
CA SER A 10 -46.12 -20.43 13.28
C SER A 10 -45.74 -19.99 14.70
N SER A 11 -46.52 -20.46 15.69
CA SER A 11 -46.41 -20.10 17.10
C SER A 11 -45.02 -20.35 17.69
N SER A 12 -44.64 -19.50 18.65
CA SER A 12 -43.27 -19.15 19.08
C SER A 12 -42.37 -20.29 19.62
N SER A 13 -42.88 -21.52 19.73
CA SER A 13 -42.11 -22.71 20.14
C SER A 13 -41.72 -23.61 18.96
N ILE A 14 -42.51 -23.66 17.88
CA ILE A 14 -42.27 -24.56 16.73
C ILE A 14 -41.15 -24.02 15.84
N SER A 15 -41.16 -22.71 15.57
CA SER A 15 -40.09 -22.03 14.84
C SER A 15 -38.74 -22.09 15.58
N LEU A 16 -38.76 -22.02 16.92
CA LEU A 16 -37.56 -22.14 17.76
C LEU A 16 -36.99 -23.57 17.73
N LEU A 17 -37.85 -24.59 17.85
CA LEU A 17 -37.48 -26.01 17.69
C LEU A 17 -36.93 -26.31 16.29
N GLY A 18 -37.53 -25.74 15.25
CA GLY A 18 -37.02 -25.84 13.88
C GLY A 18 -35.63 -25.21 13.71
N ALA A 19 -35.42 -24.01 14.26
CA ALA A 19 -34.12 -23.36 14.25
C ALA A 19 -33.06 -24.17 15.04
N LEU A 20 -33.41 -24.72 16.20
CA LEU A 20 -32.54 -25.60 16.99
C LEU A 20 -32.22 -26.90 16.24
N LEU A 21 -33.19 -27.52 15.56
CA LEU A 21 -32.95 -28.70 14.71
C LEU A 21 -32.02 -28.39 13.54
N VAL A 22 -32.18 -27.25 12.88
CA VAL A 22 -31.27 -26.80 11.81
C VAL A 22 -29.86 -26.56 12.35
N LEU A 23 -29.72 -25.89 13.51
CA LEU A 23 -28.42 -25.70 14.17
C LEU A 23 -27.79 -27.02 14.59
N LEU A 24 -28.57 -27.99 15.07
CA LEU A 24 -28.10 -29.31 15.51
C LEU A 24 -27.72 -30.19 14.31
N LEU A 25 -28.45 -30.12 13.19
CA LEU A 25 -28.07 -30.75 11.92
C LEU A 25 -26.80 -30.12 11.34
N VAL A 26 -26.68 -28.79 11.33
CA VAL A 26 -25.45 -28.09 10.93
C VAL A 26 -24.28 -28.48 11.83
N TYR A 27 -24.49 -28.62 13.14
CA TYR A 27 -23.49 -29.09 14.10
C TYR A 27 -23.06 -30.54 13.81
N LEU A 28 -24.01 -31.47 13.62
CA LEU A 28 -23.72 -32.89 13.35
C LEU A 28 -23.04 -33.10 11.99
N VAL A 29 -23.47 -32.41 10.93
CA VAL A 29 -22.84 -32.45 9.61
C VAL A 29 -21.45 -31.80 9.64
N SER A 30 -21.28 -30.71 10.39
CA SER A 30 -19.97 -30.09 10.58
C SER A 30 -19.02 -30.96 11.41
N SER A 31 -19.50 -31.62 12.47
CA SER A 31 -18.67 -32.45 13.36
C SER A 31 -18.23 -33.75 12.70
N SER A 32 -19.12 -34.40 11.93
CA SER A 32 -18.78 -35.58 11.11
C SER A 32 -17.80 -35.23 9.98
N SER A 33 -17.97 -34.08 9.32
CA SER A 33 -17.01 -33.57 8.32
C SER A 33 -15.65 -33.23 8.94
N PHE A 34 -15.63 -32.64 10.15
CA PHE A 34 -14.38 -32.32 10.86
C PHE A 34 -13.65 -33.55 11.43
N SER A 35 -14.37 -34.59 11.86
CA SER A 35 -13.79 -35.85 12.33
C SER A 35 -12.91 -36.53 11.26
N SER A 36 -13.17 -36.24 9.97
CA SER A 36 -12.39 -36.77 8.84
C SER A 36 -11.07 -36.02 8.58
N GLN A 37 -10.78 -34.89 9.25
CA GLN A 37 -9.44 -34.32 9.22
C GLN A 37 -8.48 -35.17 10.06
N LYS A 38 -7.93 -36.21 9.40
CA LYS A 38 -6.73 -36.93 9.86
C LYS A 38 -5.71 -35.94 10.42
N GLU A 39 -5.05 -36.31 11.52
CA GLU A 39 -3.88 -35.61 12.05
C GLU A 39 -2.82 -35.45 10.94
N GLY A 40 -2.81 -34.26 10.34
CA GLY A 40 -2.06 -33.94 9.14
C GLY A 40 -0.96 -32.94 9.45
N LYS A 41 -0.01 -32.81 8.52
CA LYS A 41 1.19 -31.96 8.60
C LYS A 41 0.89 -30.44 8.53
N GLU A 42 -0.26 -30.00 9.02
CA GLU A 42 -0.59 -28.58 9.13
C GLU A 42 0.12 -27.95 10.35
N PRO A 43 0.48 -26.65 10.29
CA PRO A 43 1.06 -25.96 11.44
C PRO A 43 0.06 -25.89 12.61
N PRO A 44 0.53 -25.91 13.87
CA PRO A 44 -0.33 -25.88 15.05
C PRO A 44 -1.21 -24.62 15.10
N GLY A 45 -2.43 -24.76 15.61
CA GLY A 45 -3.38 -23.66 15.72
C GLY A 45 -4.66 -24.03 16.49
N PRO A 46 -5.48 -23.02 16.83
CA PRO A 46 -6.71 -23.22 17.59
C PRO A 46 -7.79 -23.98 16.79
N ARG A 47 -8.59 -24.78 17.50
CA ARG A 47 -9.66 -25.60 16.91
C ARG A 47 -10.77 -24.69 16.33
N PRO A 48 -11.15 -24.85 15.05
CA PRO A 48 -12.20 -24.08 14.41
C PRO A 48 -13.60 -24.49 14.88
N LEU A 49 -14.51 -23.51 14.89
CA LEU A 49 -15.94 -23.74 15.09
C LEU A 49 -16.64 -24.16 13.79
N PRO A 50 -17.74 -24.93 13.87
CA PRO A 50 -18.65 -25.17 12.75
C PRO A 50 -19.04 -23.88 12.03
N VAL A 51 -18.96 -23.89 10.69
CA VAL A 51 -19.30 -22.78 9.76
C VAL A 51 -18.44 -21.50 9.90
N LEU A 52 -18.26 -20.98 11.11
CA LEU A 52 -17.55 -19.72 11.40
C LEU A 52 -16.02 -19.89 11.43
N GLY A 53 -15.52 -21.13 11.55
CA GLY A 53 -14.09 -21.41 11.67
C GLY A 53 -13.49 -20.72 12.90
N ASN A 54 -12.39 -19.97 12.67
CA ASN A 54 -11.73 -19.18 13.72
C ASN A 54 -12.14 -17.69 13.69
N LEU A 55 -13.28 -17.31 13.06
CA LEU A 55 -13.74 -15.91 12.98
C LEU A 55 -13.79 -15.20 14.35
N LEU A 56 -14.36 -15.87 15.36
CA LEU A 56 -14.51 -15.29 16.71
C LEU A 56 -13.17 -15.02 17.41
N GLN A 57 -12.07 -15.54 16.87
CA GLN A 57 -10.73 -15.32 17.37
C GLN A 57 -10.02 -14.16 16.65
N LEU A 58 -10.63 -13.51 15.65
CA LEU A 58 -10.04 -12.43 14.84
C LEU A 58 -10.53 -11.04 15.32
N ASP A 59 -9.61 -10.14 15.72
CA ASP A 59 -9.93 -8.70 15.80
C ASP A 59 -9.97 -8.12 14.39
N LEU A 60 -11.19 -7.89 13.90
CA LEU A 60 -11.46 -7.34 12.57
C LEU A 60 -11.03 -5.87 12.42
N LYS A 61 -10.78 -5.13 13.52
CA LYS A 61 -10.22 -3.77 13.49
C LYS A 61 -8.69 -3.78 13.37
N ARG A 62 -8.03 -4.84 13.84
CA ARG A 62 -6.57 -5.02 13.77
C ARG A 62 -6.22 -6.46 13.36
N PRO A 63 -6.58 -6.88 12.13
CA PRO A 63 -6.40 -8.27 11.70
C PRO A 63 -4.95 -8.72 11.78
N TYR A 64 -3.98 -7.84 11.48
CA TYR A 64 -2.56 -8.17 11.57
C TYR A 64 -2.10 -8.54 13.00
N LEU A 65 -2.58 -7.86 14.05
CA LEU A 65 -2.23 -8.20 15.45
C LEU A 65 -2.77 -9.57 15.85
N THR A 66 -3.89 -9.97 15.26
CA THR A 66 -4.51 -11.26 15.53
C THR A 66 -3.95 -12.37 14.66
N LEU A 67 -3.52 -12.03 13.44
CA LEU A 67 -2.81 -12.96 12.56
C LEU A 67 -1.40 -13.28 13.08
N LEU A 68 -0.78 -12.42 13.91
CA LEU A 68 0.38 -12.81 14.72
C LEU A 68 0.09 -14.02 15.63
N LYS A 69 -1.19 -14.36 15.88
CA LYS A 69 -1.64 -15.49 16.69
C LYS A 69 -2.38 -16.59 15.89
N VAL A 70 -2.89 -16.35 14.66
CA VAL A 70 -3.72 -17.28 13.85
C VAL A 70 -3.50 -17.11 12.32
N ARG A 71 -3.79 -18.09 11.45
CA ARG A 71 -3.58 -18.05 9.96
C ARG A 71 -4.84 -18.45 9.13
N LYS A 72 -4.95 -18.03 7.83
CA LYS A 72 -5.97 -18.35 6.72
C LYS A 72 -7.06 -17.24 6.48
N ARG A 73 -7.57 -16.79 5.29
CA ARG A 73 -7.26 -16.83 3.80
C ARG A 73 -7.84 -15.56 3.05
N VAL A 74 -7.15 -14.92 2.06
CA VAL A 74 -7.66 -13.81 1.15
C VAL A 74 -7.04 -13.84 -0.28
N LEU A 75 -7.76 -13.30 -1.29
CA LEU A 75 -7.51 -13.38 -2.75
C LEU A 75 -6.38 -12.48 -3.31
N TRP A 76 -5.62 -13.02 -4.28
CA TRP A 76 -4.84 -12.29 -5.32
C TRP A 76 -4.73 -13.14 -6.60
N SER A 77 -4.34 -12.54 -7.74
CA SER A 77 -4.14 -13.28 -9.00
C SER A 77 -2.99 -14.30 -8.91
N ASN A 78 -3.20 -15.45 -9.55
CA ASN A 78 -2.35 -16.64 -9.55
C ASN A 78 -2.32 -17.27 -10.95
N GLY A 79 -1.38 -18.19 -11.19
CA GLY A 79 -1.20 -18.85 -12.49
C GLY A 79 -0.31 -18.06 -13.46
N ASP A 80 -0.31 -18.47 -14.73
CA ASP A 80 0.64 -17.96 -15.72
C ASP A 80 0.37 -16.52 -16.19
N SER A 81 -0.91 -16.11 -16.23
CA SER A 81 -1.30 -14.70 -16.41
C SER A 81 -0.59 -13.77 -15.42
N TRP A 82 -0.49 -14.14 -14.13
CA TRP A 82 0.27 -13.35 -13.17
C TRP A 82 1.77 -13.28 -13.51
N LYS A 83 2.37 -14.40 -13.96
CA LYS A 83 3.80 -14.44 -14.33
C LYS A 83 4.07 -13.56 -15.56
N GLU A 84 3.24 -13.66 -16.60
CA GLU A 84 3.39 -12.90 -17.83
C GLU A 84 3.16 -11.41 -17.60
N MET A 85 2.03 -11.03 -16.99
CA MET A 85 1.73 -9.62 -16.71
C MET A 85 2.78 -9.00 -15.80
N ARG A 86 3.30 -9.72 -14.80
CA ARG A 86 4.39 -9.23 -13.95
C ARG A 86 5.71 -9.08 -14.70
N ARG A 87 6.10 -10.06 -15.53
CA ARG A 87 7.33 -9.96 -16.34
C ARG A 87 7.22 -8.79 -17.32
N PHE A 88 6.08 -8.66 -18.00
CA PHE A 88 5.80 -7.58 -18.92
C PHE A 88 5.85 -6.21 -18.22
N ALA A 89 5.22 -6.07 -17.05
CA ALA A 89 5.26 -4.84 -16.27
C ALA A 89 6.68 -4.51 -15.77
N LEU A 90 7.43 -5.49 -15.24
CA LEU A 90 8.82 -5.26 -14.80
C LEU A 90 9.73 -4.76 -15.92
N THR A 91 9.63 -5.32 -17.12
CA THR A 91 10.42 -4.86 -18.27
C THR A 91 10.01 -3.44 -18.66
N ASN A 92 8.73 -3.23 -18.98
CA ASN A 92 8.29 -1.96 -19.55
C ASN A 92 8.37 -0.80 -18.55
N LEU A 93 7.99 -0.98 -17.28
CA LEU A 93 8.10 0.10 -16.29
C LEU A 93 9.55 0.54 -16.10
N ARG A 94 10.49 -0.40 -16.06
CA ARG A 94 11.94 -0.10 -16.01
C ARG A 94 12.41 0.64 -17.26
N ASP A 95 11.82 0.37 -18.42
CA ASP A 95 12.19 1.02 -19.67
C ASP A 95 11.56 2.42 -19.79
N PHE A 96 10.35 2.64 -19.25
CA PHE A 96 9.69 3.94 -19.05
C PHE A 96 10.22 4.77 -17.85
N GLY A 97 11.31 4.35 -17.22
CA GLY A 97 12.07 5.16 -16.25
C GLY A 97 12.10 4.62 -14.82
N MET A 98 11.32 3.59 -14.46
CA MET A 98 11.25 3.09 -13.07
C MET A 98 12.63 2.72 -12.52
N GLY A 99 13.14 3.53 -11.59
CA GLY A 99 14.49 3.39 -11.02
C GLY A 99 15.64 3.91 -11.89
N LYS A 100 15.36 4.79 -12.85
CA LYS A 100 16.31 5.48 -13.76
C LYS A 100 16.05 7.00 -13.75
N LYS A 101 17.00 7.76 -14.32
CA LYS A 101 16.96 9.22 -14.43
C LYS A 101 15.65 9.78 -15.03
N ALA A 102 15.07 9.12 -16.04
CA ALA A 102 13.80 9.54 -16.64
C ALA A 102 12.56 9.49 -15.71
N SER A 103 12.62 8.78 -14.56
CA SER A 103 11.62 8.94 -13.49
C SER A 103 12.05 9.94 -12.43
N GLU A 104 13.35 10.09 -12.17
CA GLU A 104 13.89 11.13 -11.29
C GLU A 104 13.50 12.52 -11.78
N ASP A 105 13.70 12.83 -13.07
CA ASP A 105 13.35 14.13 -13.66
C ASP A 105 11.85 14.46 -13.45
N LYS A 106 10.96 13.46 -13.65
CA LYS A 106 9.51 13.58 -13.40
C LYS A 106 9.16 13.79 -11.92
N ILE A 107 9.92 13.18 -11.01
CA ILE A 107 9.73 13.34 -9.57
C ILE A 107 10.20 14.72 -9.11
N ILE A 108 11.30 15.24 -9.67
CA ILE A 108 11.79 16.59 -9.39
C ILE A 108 10.79 17.63 -9.92
N GLU A 109 10.31 17.49 -11.15
CA GLU A 109 9.26 18.34 -11.74
C GLU A 109 8.02 18.40 -10.81
N GLU A 110 7.50 17.25 -10.39
CA GLU A 110 6.31 17.19 -9.53
C GLU A 110 6.58 17.65 -8.08
N CYS A 111 7.82 17.55 -7.59
CA CYS A 111 8.23 18.18 -6.33
C CYS A 111 8.10 19.69 -6.39
N ASP A 112 8.52 20.32 -7.49
CA ASP A 112 8.45 21.78 -7.64
C ASP A 112 6.97 22.25 -7.64
N TYR A 113 6.08 21.54 -8.34
CA TYR A 113 4.63 21.79 -8.27
C TYR A 113 4.06 21.64 -6.85
N LEU A 114 4.41 20.57 -6.14
CA LEU A 114 3.97 20.35 -4.76
C LEU A 114 4.50 21.43 -3.78
N ILE A 115 5.73 21.90 -4.00
CA ILE A 115 6.36 22.99 -3.24
C ILE A 115 5.60 24.30 -3.47
N GLU A 116 5.24 24.64 -4.71
CA GLU A 116 4.43 25.83 -4.99
C GLU A 116 3.06 25.76 -4.31
N VAL A 117 2.38 24.61 -4.39
CA VAL A 117 1.11 24.37 -3.67
C VAL A 117 1.30 24.57 -2.16
N PHE A 118 2.38 24.06 -1.55
CA PHE A 118 2.66 24.26 -0.13
C PHE A 118 2.95 25.73 0.24
N LYS A 119 3.57 26.51 -0.66
CA LYS A 119 3.79 27.96 -0.45
C LYS A 119 2.47 28.74 -0.38
N THR A 120 1.42 28.32 -1.10
CA THR A 120 0.12 29.02 -1.10
C THR A 120 -0.53 29.14 0.29
N PHE A 121 -0.27 28.17 1.19
CA PHE A 121 -0.81 28.15 2.56
C PHE A 121 -0.10 29.10 3.53
N LYS A 122 1.00 29.77 3.13
CA LYS A 122 1.62 30.92 3.83
C LYS A 122 1.95 30.77 5.33
N GLY A 123 2.07 29.55 5.85
CA GLY A 123 2.31 29.29 7.28
C GLY A 123 1.14 28.68 8.05
N GLU A 124 -0.06 28.72 7.47
CA GLU A 124 -1.30 28.25 8.07
C GLU A 124 -1.36 26.72 8.18
N ALA A 125 -2.33 26.21 8.93
CA ALA A 125 -2.52 24.79 9.12
C ALA A 125 -3.41 24.21 8.01
N PHE A 126 -2.99 23.12 7.37
CA PHE A 126 -3.72 22.49 6.27
C PHE A 126 -3.54 20.97 6.24
N ASP A 127 -4.46 20.26 5.59
CA ASP A 127 -4.33 18.82 5.37
C ASP A 127 -3.44 18.54 4.15
N THR A 128 -2.26 17.98 4.40
CA THR A 128 -1.31 17.55 3.36
C THR A 128 -1.82 16.38 2.49
N THR A 129 -2.95 15.75 2.85
CA THR A 129 -3.47 14.54 2.21
C THR A 129 -3.70 14.68 0.70
N GLN A 130 -4.53 15.62 0.27
CA GLN A 130 -4.84 15.75 -1.16
C GLN A 130 -3.61 16.16 -1.99
N PRO A 131 -2.86 17.23 -1.64
CA PRO A 131 -1.70 17.63 -2.44
C PRO A 131 -0.64 16.53 -2.61
N ILE A 132 -0.30 15.78 -1.54
CA ILE A 132 0.69 14.69 -1.63
C ILE A 132 0.12 13.51 -2.43
N ASN A 133 -1.17 13.19 -2.28
CA ASN A 133 -1.80 12.13 -3.07
C ASN A 133 -1.83 12.50 -4.57
N TYR A 134 -2.06 13.77 -4.92
CA TYR A 134 -2.01 14.27 -6.30
C TYR A 134 -0.58 14.19 -6.86
N ALA A 135 0.42 14.70 -6.14
CA ALA A 135 1.83 14.62 -6.55
C ALA A 135 2.26 13.19 -6.90
N VAL A 136 2.07 12.25 -5.98
CA VAL A 136 2.46 10.85 -6.20
C VAL A 136 1.63 10.21 -7.34
N SER A 137 0.35 10.56 -7.46
CA SER A 137 -0.50 10.07 -8.57
C SER A 137 -0.02 10.55 -9.93
N ASN A 138 0.49 11.78 -10.02
CA ASN A 138 1.06 12.32 -11.25
C ASN A 138 2.31 11.59 -11.72
N ILE A 139 3.16 11.09 -10.80
CA ILE A 139 4.32 10.25 -11.16
C ILE A 139 3.86 8.97 -11.85
N ILE A 140 2.92 8.24 -11.24
CA ILE A 140 2.43 6.98 -11.81
C ILE A 140 1.60 7.21 -13.09
N CYS A 141 0.83 8.30 -13.19
CA CYS A 141 0.21 8.74 -14.45
C CYS A 141 1.25 8.98 -15.55
N SER A 142 2.33 9.71 -15.23
CA SER A 142 3.41 10.02 -16.17
C SER A 142 4.25 8.82 -16.60
N ILE A 143 4.12 7.68 -15.91
CA ILE A 143 4.75 6.39 -16.28
C ILE A 143 3.75 5.48 -17.03
N VAL A 144 2.48 5.46 -16.61
CA VAL A 144 1.46 4.55 -17.17
C VAL A 144 0.85 5.10 -18.46
N TYR A 145 0.45 6.37 -18.46
CA TYR A 145 -0.17 7.05 -19.60
C TYR A 145 0.84 7.91 -20.38
N GLY A 146 1.92 8.35 -19.73
CA GLY A 146 2.90 9.26 -20.35
C GLY A 146 2.42 10.71 -20.36
N SER A 147 1.61 11.10 -19.37
CA SER A 147 1.11 12.47 -19.17
C SER A 147 0.98 12.80 -17.67
N ARG A 148 1.29 14.05 -17.33
CA ARG A 148 0.97 14.71 -16.06
C ARG A 148 -0.41 15.40 -16.18
N PHE A 149 -1.12 15.55 -15.07
CA PHE A 149 -2.40 16.27 -14.96
C PHE A 149 -2.28 17.44 -13.97
N GLU A 150 -3.10 18.48 -14.12
CA GLU A 150 -3.15 19.57 -13.14
C GLU A 150 -3.98 19.20 -11.90
N TYR A 151 -3.72 19.87 -10.78
CA TYR A 151 -4.37 19.56 -9.49
C TYR A 151 -5.84 20.01 -9.40
N ASP A 152 -6.30 20.82 -10.36
CA ASP A 152 -7.68 21.24 -10.54
C ASP A 152 -8.43 20.44 -11.63
N ASP A 153 -7.75 19.49 -12.30
CA ASP A 153 -8.39 18.61 -13.29
C ASP A 153 -9.45 17.71 -12.61
N PRO A 154 -10.73 17.79 -13.03
CA PRO A 154 -11.82 17.09 -12.36
C PRO A 154 -11.83 15.57 -12.63
N GLU A 155 -11.23 15.09 -13.72
CA GLU A 155 -11.12 13.65 -14.00
C GLU A 155 -10.02 13.02 -13.15
N PHE A 156 -8.85 13.69 -13.09
CA PHE A 156 -7.70 13.28 -12.29
C PHE A 156 -8.02 13.28 -10.78
N THR A 157 -8.52 14.40 -10.25
CA THR A 157 -8.86 14.49 -8.81
C THR A 157 -9.92 13.47 -8.41
N SER A 158 -10.96 13.28 -9.23
CA SER A 158 -11.98 12.23 -9.06
C SER A 158 -11.38 10.82 -9.08
N LEU A 159 -10.46 10.53 -9.99
CA LEU A 159 -9.75 9.24 -10.06
C LEU A 159 -8.92 8.98 -8.80
N VAL A 160 -8.18 9.98 -8.32
CA VAL A 160 -7.36 9.88 -7.10
C VAL A 160 -8.25 9.66 -5.87
N ASP A 161 -9.29 10.48 -5.68
CA ASP A 161 -10.17 10.40 -4.51
C ASP A 161 -10.99 9.10 -4.49
N ARG A 162 -11.50 8.64 -5.64
CA ARG A 162 -12.14 7.32 -5.77
C ARG A 162 -11.16 6.20 -5.39
N THR A 163 -9.90 6.30 -5.79
CA THR A 163 -8.86 5.30 -5.48
C THR A 163 -8.55 5.27 -3.98
N ASN A 164 -8.29 6.42 -3.36
CA ASN A 164 -8.07 6.56 -1.93
C ASN A 164 -9.25 5.99 -1.12
N ARG A 165 -10.48 6.34 -1.52
CA ARG A 165 -11.69 5.85 -0.86
C ARG A 165 -11.87 4.34 -1.01
N THR A 166 -11.53 3.79 -2.18
CA THR A 166 -11.56 2.34 -2.43
C THR A 166 -10.60 1.61 -1.49
N ILE A 167 -9.37 2.10 -1.33
CA ILE A 167 -8.36 1.46 -0.48
C ILE A 167 -8.77 1.50 1.00
N GLN A 168 -9.28 2.64 1.49
CA GLN A 168 -9.88 2.74 2.83
C GLN A 168 -11.01 1.72 3.05
N LEU A 169 -11.90 1.56 2.07
CA LEU A 169 -13.01 0.60 2.13
C LEU A 169 -12.51 -0.85 2.12
N VAL A 170 -11.52 -1.19 1.28
CA VAL A 170 -10.89 -2.53 1.26
C VAL A 170 -10.20 -2.85 2.59
N GLY A 171 -9.61 -1.85 3.25
CA GLY A 171 -9.06 -1.99 4.60
C GLY A 171 -10.10 -2.09 5.73
N SER A 172 -11.39 -1.87 5.46
CA SER A 172 -12.43 -1.80 6.49
C SER A 172 -12.84 -3.18 7.05
N PRO A 173 -13.22 -3.26 8.35
CA PRO A 173 -13.62 -4.53 8.99
C PRO A 173 -14.75 -5.28 8.26
N SER A 174 -15.74 -4.56 7.73
CA SER A 174 -16.89 -5.14 7.02
C SER A 174 -16.49 -5.80 5.70
N ILE A 175 -15.60 -5.17 4.92
CA ILE A 175 -15.08 -5.75 3.68
C ILE A 175 -14.13 -6.93 3.96
N GLN A 176 -13.38 -6.91 5.06
CA GLN A 176 -12.57 -8.06 5.49
C GLN A 176 -13.45 -9.27 5.86
N VAL A 177 -14.56 -9.08 6.59
CA VAL A 177 -15.54 -10.16 6.86
C VAL A 177 -16.15 -10.70 5.56
N TYR A 178 -16.59 -9.80 4.67
CA TYR A 178 -17.16 -10.16 3.39
C TYR A 178 -16.21 -11.02 2.54
N ASN A 179 -14.93 -10.61 2.45
CA ASN A 179 -13.89 -11.34 1.71
C ASN A 179 -13.61 -12.73 2.28
N MET A 180 -13.89 -12.98 3.56
CA MET A 180 -13.78 -14.30 4.19
C MET A 180 -14.99 -15.21 3.88
N PHE A 181 -16.12 -14.64 3.50
CA PHE A 181 -17.36 -15.34 3.15
C PHE A 181 -17.89 -14.95 1.75
N PRO A 182 -17.14 -15.24 0.66
CA PRO A 182 -17.52 -14.84 -0.71
C PRO A 182 -18.83 -15.48 -1.21
N TRP A 183 -19.34 -16.51 -0.53
CA TRP A 183 -20.64 -17.13 -0.77
C TRP A 183 -21.87 -16.33 -0.28
N ILE A 184 -21.72 -15.33 0.61
CA ILE A 184 -22.84 -14.54 1.15
C ILE A 184 -23.42 -13.56 0.09
N GLY A 185 -22.76 -13.45 -1.06
CA GLY A 185 -23.27 -12.79 -2.25
C GLY A 185 -22.11 -12.24 -3.06
N LYS A 186 -22.23 -12.18 -4.40
CA LYS A 186 -21.29 -11.42 -5.23
C LYS A 186 -21.76 -9.97 -5.26
N TRP A 187 -21.14 -9.09 -4.47
CA TRP A 187 -21.21 -7.67 -4.79
C TRP A 187 -20.42 -7.47 -6.09
N ASN A 188 -21.13 -7.12 -7.16
CA ASN A 188 -20.48 -6.65 -8.37
C ASN A 188 -19.63 -5.43 -7.99
N LEU A 189 -18.33 -5.50 -8.25
CA LEU A 189 -17.42 -4.36 -8.15
C LEU A 189 -17.70 -3.38 -9.30
N GLY A 190 -18.91 -2.82 -9.36
CA GLY A 190 -19.33 -1.79 -10.31
C GLY A 190 -18.53 -0.48 -10.18
N LEU A 191 -17.72 -0.38 -9.11
CA LEU A 191 -16.67 0.61 -8.97
C LEU A 191 -15.62 0.53 -10.10
N PHE A 192 -15.30 -0.68 -10.57
CA PHE A 192 -14.34 -0.87 -11.67
C PHE A 192 -14.91 -0.60 -13.06
N SER A 193 -16.24 -0.69 -13.28
CA SER A 193 -16.84 -0.27 -14.55
C SER A 193 -16.80 1.25 -14.71
N HIS A 194 -17.01 2.02 -13.64
CA HIS A 194 -16.95 3.48 -13.70
C HIS A 194 -15.52 4.02 -13.89
N LEU A 195 -14.50 3.28 -13.41
CA LEU A 195 -13.08 3.53 -13.71
C LEU A 195 -12.69 3.13 -15.15
N LYS A 196 -13.46 2.27 -15.81
CA LYS A 196 -13.28 1.97 -17.25
C LYS A 196 -13.84 3.10 -18.12
N GLU A 197 -14.95 3.70 -17.70
CA GLU A 197 -15.63 4.78 -18.43
C GLU A 197 -14.85 6.10 -18.43
N THR A 198 -14.00 6.32 -17.42
CA THR A 198 -13.10 7.48 -17.30
C THR A 198 -11.70 7.26 -17.89
N LEU A 199 -11.43 6.09 -18.48
CA LEU A 199 -10.12 5.77 -19.05
C LEU A 199 -10.04 6.22 -20.53
N ASN A 200 -9.43 7.37 -20.80
CA ASN A 200 -9.27 7.89 -22.17
C ASN A 200 -8.21 7.10 -22.98
N PRO A 201 -8.58 6.35 -24.05
CA PRO A 201 -7.63 5.57 -24.84
C PRO A 201 -6.71 6.41 -25.74
N GLN A 202 -6.96 7.71 -25.90
CA GLN A 202 -6.11 8.59 -26.71
C GLN A 202 -4.87 9.11 -25.95
N MET A 203 -4.82 8.90 -24.63
CA MET A 203 -3.69 9.28 -23.77
C MET A 203 -2.61 8.18 -23.69
N CYS A 204 -2.12 7.77 -24.86
CA CYS A 204 -1.14 6.70 -25.00
C CYS A 204 0.24 7.27 -25.39
N ARG A 205 1.18 7.31 -24.43
CA ARG A 205 2.64 7.40 -24.63
C ARG A 205 3.47 6.58 -23.60
N GLY A 206 2.89 5.59 -22.93
CA GLY A 206 3.45 4.94 -21.74
C GLY A 206 3.30 3.41 -21.69
N PHE A 207 3.16 2.85 -20.48
CA PHE A 207 2.92 1.42 -20.28
C PHE A 207 1.73 0.88 -21.08
N VAL A 208 0.67 1.69 -21.24
CA VAL A 208 -0.53 1.35 -22.03
C VAL A 208 -0.16 1.03 -23.48
N ASP A 209 0.65 1.88 -24.13
CA ASP A 209 1.10 1.74 -25.52
C ASP A 209 1.87 0.44 -25.72
N ALA A 210 2.84 0.18 -24.85
CA ALA A 210 3.63 -1.04 -24.92
C ALA A 210 2.72 -2.28 -24.82
N PHE A 211 1.68 -2.22 -23.99
CA PHE A 211 0.68 -3.29 -23.88
C PHE A 211 -0.14 -3.43 -25.17
N LEU A 212 -0.61 -2.31 -25.75
CA LEU A 212 -1.41 -2.29 -26.98
C LEU A 212 -0.60 -2.78 -28.20
N VAL A 213 0.64 -2.31 -28.36
CA VAL A 213 1.58 -2.79 -29.38
C VAL A 213 1.85 -4.28 -29.19
N ARG A 214 2.03 -4.75 -27.94
CA ARG A 214 2.22 -6.18 -27.66
C ARG A 214 0.97 -7.00 -27.98
N LYS A 215 -0.23 -6.51 -27.67
CA LYS A 215 -1.52 -7.12 -28.03
C LYS A 215 -1.63 -7.25 -29.55
N GLN A 216 -1.49 -6.14 -30.28
CA GLN A 216 -1.60 -6.10 -31.74
C GLN A 216 -0.59 -7.06 -32.42
N ASN A 217 0.66 -7.09 -31.97
CA ASN A 217 1.67 -8.00 -32.50
C ASN A 217 1.32 -9.49 -32.28
N LEU A 218 0.64 -9.83 -31.17
CA LEU A 218 0.18 -11.20 -30.89
C LEU A 218 -1.06 -11.57 -31.71
N GLU A 219 -1.97 -10.62 -31.95
CA GLU A 219 -3.14 -10.78 -32.82
C GLU A 219 -2.71 -10.99 -34.28
N VAL A 220 -1.79 -10.19 -34.80
CA VAL A 220 -1.17 -10.36 -36.14
C VAL A 220 -0.43 -11.69 -36.25
N SER A 221 0.16 -12.19 -35.17
CA SER A 221 0.81 -13.50 -35.11
C SER A 221 -0.16 -14.68 -34.95
N GLY A 222 -1.48 -14.46 -34.97
CA GLY A 222 -2.50 -15.51 -34.85
C GLY A 222 -2.68 -16.11 -33.45
N ILE A 223 -2.13 -15.49 -32.40
CA ILE A 223 -2.15 -16.04 -31.03
C ILE A 223 -3.42 -15.61 -30.29
N ALA A 224 -4.54 -16.29 -30.59
CA ALA A 224 -5.87 -15.97 -30.06
C ALA A 224 -6.01 -16.07 -28.52
N ASN A 225 -5.30 -17.00 -27.87
CA ASN A 225 -5.39 -17.24 -26.41
C ASN A 225 -4.35 -16.43 -25.60
N SER A 226 -4.02 -15.21 -26.03
CA SER A 226 -3.04 -14.39 -25.31
C SER A 226 -3.60 -13.82 -23.99
N HIS A 227 -2.72 -13.59 -23.02
CA HIS A 227 -3.08 -12.84 -21.81
C HIS A 227 -3.16 -11.31 -22.04
N PHE A 228 -2.92 -10.82 -23.26
CA PHE A 228 -2.98 -9.41 -23.63
C PHE A 228 -4.37 -9.06 -24.16
N ASN A 229 -5.29 -8.75 -23.25
CA ASN A 229 -6.67 -8.36 -23.56
C ASN A 229 -7.10 -7.15 -22.72
N ASP A 230 -8.19 -6.50 -23.10
CA ASP A 230 -8.59 -5.19 -22.55
C ASP A 230 -8.97 -5.26 -21.06
N ARG A 231 -9.45 -6.42 -20.59
CA ARG A 231 -9.70 -6.64 -19.15
C ARG A 231 -8.38 -6.67 -18.39
N ASN A 232 -7.38 -7.42 -18.87
CA ASN A 232 -6.06 -7.48 -18.23
C ASN A 232 -5.31 -6.14 -18.32
N LEU A 233 -5.47 -5.39 -19.41
CA LEU A 233 -4.95 -4.01 -19.52
C LEU A 233 -5.55 -3.12 -18.42
N LEU A 234 -6.88 -3.01 -18.38
CA LEU A 234 -7.60 -2.19 -17.40
C LEU A 234 -7.22 -2.58 -15.96
N TYR A 235 -7.28 -3.87 -15.62
CA TYR A 235 -6.91 -4.31 -14.27
C TYR A 235 -5.42 -4.05 -13.97
N THR A 236 -4.51 -4.16 -14.93
CA THR A 236 -3.09 -3.88 -14.70
C THR A 236 -2.88 -2.38 -14.45
N VAL A 237 -3.45 -1.51 -15.29
CA VAL A 237 -3.41 -0.05 -15.15
C VAL A 237 -3.95 0.40 -13.80
N LEU A 238 -5.15 -0.07 -13.41
CA LEU A 238 -5.75 0.31 -12.13
C LEU A 238 -4.98 -0.24 -10.91
N ASN A 239 -4.39 -1.44 -11.01
CA ASN A 239 -3.51 -1.96 -9.96
C ASN A 239 -2.20 -1.17 -9.85
N LEU A 240 -1.63 -0.69 -10.97
CA LEU A 240 -0.42 0.13 -10.98
C LEU A 240 -0.70 1.49 -10.35
N PHE A 241 -1.77 2.17 -10.80
CA PHE A 241 -2.19 3.47 -10.28
C PHE A 241 -2.48 3.39 -8.77
N ALA A 242 -3.36 2.49 -8.33
CA ALA A 242 -3.73 2.35 -6.92
C ALA A 242 -2.55 1.97 -6.00
N ALA A 243 -1.61 1.15 -6.48
CA ALA A 243 -0.43 0.79 -5.71
C ALA A 243 0.62 1.91 -5.64
N GLY A 244 0.81 2.65 -6.74
CA GLY A 244 1.75 3.78 -6.81
C GLY A 244 1.30 4.96 -5.94
N THR A 245 0.03 5.37 -6.06
CA THR A 245 -0.55 6.51 -5.33
C THR A 245 -0.52 6.34 -3.81
N ASP A 246 -1.34 5.43 -3.27
CA ASP A 246 -1.68 5.50 -1.84
C ASP A 246 -0.52 5.08 -0.93
N THR A 247 0.34 4.16 -1.39
CA THR A 247 1.41 3.60 -0.55
C THR A 247 2.58 4.59 -0.37
N THR A 248 3.08 5.20 -1.44
CA THR A 248 4.10 6.26 -1.33
C THR A 248 3.52 7.46 -0.59
N ALA A 249 2.33 7.96 -0.98
CA ALA A 249 1.75 9.17 -0.39
C ALA A 249 1.41 9.01 1.11
N THR A 250 0.93 7.85 1.54
CA THR A 250 0.74 7.54 2.98
C THR A 250 2.07 7.48 3.72
N THR A 251 3.12 6.91 3.12
CA THR A 251 4.45 6.86 3.72
C THR A 251 5.07 8.26 3.87
N LEU A 252 4.94 9.13 2.86
CA LEU A 252 5.36 10.53 2.94
C LEU A 252 4.66 11.26 4.08
N ARG A 253 3.32 11.12 4.19
CA ARG A 253 2.54 11.73 5.29
C ARG A 253 2.98 11.24 6.66
N TRP A 254 3.32 9.96 6.81
CA TRP A 254 3.93 9.45 8.05
C TRP A 254 5.32 10.04 8.31
N GLY A 255 6.15 10.21 7.28
CA GLY A 255 7.45 10.89 7.40
C GLY A 255 7.31 12.32 7.93
N LEU A 256 6.43 13.11 7.31
CA LEU A 256 6.12 14.48 7.77
C LEU A 256 5.57 14.49 9.20
N LEU A 257 4.70 13.52 9.56
CA LEU A 257 4.17 13.35 10.91
C LEU A 257 5.28 13.05 11.93
N TYR A 258 6.21 12.16 11.60
CA TYR A 258 7.34 11.85 12.47
C TYR A 258 8.32 13.02 12.61
N MET A 259 8.52 13.82 11.57
CA MET A 259 9.30 15.06 11.68
C MET A 259 8.63 16.05 12.63
N ALA A 260 7.35 16.39 12.39
CA ALA A 260 6.58 17.31 13.23
C ALA A 260 6.47 16.85 14.69
N LYS A 261 6.37 15.52 14.93
CA LYS A 261 6.32 14.94 16.28
C LYS A 261 7.70 14.91 16.97
N ASN A 262 8.79 14.84 16.21
CA ASN A 262 10.15 14.75 16.73
C ASN A 262 10.99 15.97 16.31
N PRO A 263 10.69 17.18 16.85
CA PRO A 263 11.36 18.41 16.45
C PRO A 263 12.85 18.49 16.84
N LYS A 264 13.41 17.46 17.50
CA LYS A 264 14.87 17.26 17.71
C LYS A 264 15.55 16.46 16.59
N ILE A 265 14.79 15.66 15.85
CA ILE A 265 15.28 14.94 14.65
C ILE A 265 15.18 15.88 13.45
N GLN A 266 14.16 16.74 13.44
CA GLN A 266 13.95 17.78 12.44
C GLN A 266 14.66 19.12 12.75
N GLY A 267 14.99 19.41 14.02
CA GLY A 267 15.27 20.79 14.48
C GLY A 267 16.17 20.93 15.73
N LYS A 268 16.67 22.16 15.97
CA LYS A 268 17.71 22.57 16.97
C LYS A 268 18.67 21.43 17.39
N GLY A 269 19.72 21.27 16.60
CA GLY A 269 20.53 20.04 16.48
C GLY A 269 20.12 19.27 15.22
N LEU A 270 19.93 19.99 14.11
CA LEU A 270 19.06 19.67 12.99
C LEU A 270 19.61 18.55 12.07
N LYS A 271 19.79 17.31 12.55
CA LYS A 271 20.47 16.27 11.77
C LYS A 271 20.00 16.08 10.32
N VAL A 272 18.70 16.17 9.99
CA VAL A 272 18.26 16.15 8.57
C VAL A 272 18.53 17.47 7.85
N GLN A 273 18.04 18.61 8.35
CA GLN A 273 18.16 19.89 7.64
C GLN A 273 19.61 20.40 7.58
N GLU A 274 20.45 20.15 8.58
CA GLU A 274 21.90 20.43 8.51
C GLU A 274 22.59 19.53 7.47
N GLU A 275 22.24 18.25 7.38
CA GLU A 275 22.81 17.33 6.38
C GLU A 275 22.41 17.74 4.96
N VAL A 276 21.12 18.01 4.72
CA VAL A 276 20.62 18.53 3.43
C VAL A 276 21.24 19.89 3.08
N ASN A 277 21.28 20.85 4.02
CA ASN A 277 21.86 22.16 3.74
C ASN A 277 23.38 22.11 3.50
N ARG A 278 24.09 21.13 4.08
CA ARG A 278 25.55 20.96 3.92
C ARG A 278 25.92 20.28 2.61
N GLU A 279 25.20 19.22 2.22
CA GLU A 279 25.54 18.39 1.03
C GLU A 279 24.81 18.83 -0.25
N ILE A 280 23.66 19.50 -0.10
CA ILE A 280 22.80 19.97 -1.21
C ILE A 280 22.73 21.50 -1.21
N GLY A 281 22.48 22.13 -0.06
CA GLY A 281 22.21 23.56 0.00
C GLY A 281 20.87 23.91 -0.64
N SER A 282 20.86 24.80 -1.63
CA SER A 282 19.64 25.28 -2.31
C SER A 282 19.43 24.72 -3.73
N ARG A 283 20.25 23.79 -4.21
CA ARG A 283 20.04 23.13 -5.52
C ARG A 283 18.93 22.09 -5.42
N GLN A 284 18.33 21.72 -6.56
CA GLN A 284 17.39 20.58 -6.62
C GLN A 284 18.04 19.28 -6.12
N VAL A 285 17.26 18.50 -5.37
CA VAL A 285 17.67 17.18 -4.85
C VAL A 285 17.69 16.16 -5.98
N GLN A 286 18.75 15.36 -6.06
CA GLN A 286 18.91 14.26 -7.01
C GLN A 286 19.07 12.92 -6.28
N ILE A 287 18.68 11.80 -6.88
CA ILE A 287 18.76 10.47 -6.26
C ILE A 287 20.20 10.08 -5.93
N GLU A 288 21.17 10.63 -6.65
CA GLU A 288 22.59 10.46 -6.40
C GLU A 288 23.06 11.07 -5.06
N ASP A 289 22.33 12.05 -4.52
CA ASP A 289 22.64 12.68 -3.23
C ASP A 289 22.44 11.73 -2.05
N ARG A 290 21.62 10.69 -2.21
CA ARG A 290 21.28 9.72 -1.16
C ARG A 290 22.51 9.06 -0.53
N LYS A 291 23.61 8.90 -1.29
CA LYS A 291 24.89 8.35 -0.80
C LYS A 291 25.61 9.28 0.19
N ASN A 292 25.32 10.59 0.14
CA ASN A 292 25.90 11.63 0.99
C ASN A 292 24.97 12.02 2.16
N LEU A 293 23.71 11.56 2.17
CA LEU A 293 22.71 11.86 3.19
C LEU A 293 22.36 10.63 4.08
N PRO A 294 23.31 10.02 4.80
CA PRO A 294 23.07 8.80 5.55
C PRO A 294 22.02 8.95 6.66
N PHE A 295 21.93 10.11 7.32
CA PHE A 295 20.92 10.34 8.35
C PHE A 295 19.52 10.51 7.74
N THR A 296 19.41 11.22 6.62
CA THR A 296 18.15 11.37 5.89
C THR A 296 17.65 10.03 5.36
N ASP A 297 18.53 9.19 4.80
CA ASP A 297 18.18 7.83 4.35
C ASP A 297 17.74 6.93 5.51
N ALA A 298 18.41 7.02 6.66
CA ALA A 298 18.03 6.33 7.88
C ALA A 298 16.65 6.79 8.42
N VAL A 299 16.33 8.08 8.31
CA VAL A 299 15.02 8.65 8.68
C VAL A 299 13.90 8.15 7.75
N ILE A 300 14.17 8.03 6.44
CA ILE A 300 13.21 7.46 5.47
C ILE A 300 12.98 5.97 5.75
N HIS A 301 14.05 5.21 6.01
CA HIS A 301 13.95 3.78 6.34
C HIS A 301 13.19 3.56 7.65
N GLU A 302 13.48 4.33 8.70
CA GLU A 302 12.75 4.26 9.97
C GLU A 302 11.28 4.69 9.82
N THR A 303 10.98 5.64 8.92
CA THR A 303 9.60 6.00 8.55
C THR A 303 8.87 4.79 7.98
N GLN A 304 9.45 4.10 7.00
CA GLN A 304 8.84 2.91 6.41
C GLN A 304 8.66 1.77 7.42
N ARG A 305 9.65 1.56 8.30
CA ARG A 305 9.63 0.52 9.33
C ARG A 305 8.51 0.76 10.37
N LEU A 306 8.43 1.97 10.91
CA LEU A 306 7.48 2.29 11.99
C LEU A 306 6.07 2.64 11.47
N ALA A 307 5.94 3.21 10.27
CA ALA A 307 4.62 3.44 9.68
C ALA A 307 3.94 2.11 9.32
N ASN A 308 4.72 1.11 8.87
CA ASN A 308 4.30 -0.25 8.56
C ASN A 308 2.96 -0.29 7.79
N ILE A 309 2.88 0.52 6.73
CA ILE A 309 1.63 0.80 6.00
C ILE A 309 1.02 -0.44 5.32
N ALA A 310 1.84 -1.47 5.09
CA ALA A 310 1.46 -2.75 4.51
C ALA A 310 1.83 -3.90 5.48
N PRO A 311 1.09 -4.09 6.58
CA PRO A 311 1.45 -5.03 7.65
C PRO A 311 1.46 -6.51 7.22
N MET A 312 0.91 -6.81 6.04
CA MET A 312 0.77 -8.15 5.48
C MET A 312 1.15 -8.13 3.99
N ALA A 313 2.03 -9.03 3.57
CA ALA A 313 2.42 -9.16 2.17
C ALA A 313 1.45 -10.03 1.36
N LYS A 314 1.64 -10.02 0.02
CA LYS A 314 0.91 -10.90 -0.90
C LYS A 314 1.28 -12.36 -0.69
N THR A 315 0.32 -13.23 -0.97
CA THR A 315 0.33 -14.64 -0.59
C THR A 315 1.30 -15.46 -1.44
N PHE A 316 2.00 -16.42 -0.84
CA PHE A 316 2.91 -17.35 -1.54
C PHE A 316 2.59 -18.82 -1.23
N GLN A 317 3.15 -19.74 -1.99
CA GLN A 317 2.94 -21.18 -1.82
C GLN A 317 3.91 -21.75 -0.77
N CYS A 318 3.37 -22.21 0.36
CA CYS A 318 4.13 -22.84 1.44
C CYS A 318 4.53 -24.29 1.05
N LEU A 319 5.80 -24.65 1.27
CA LEU A 319 6.36 -25.97 0.92
C LEU A 319 5.72 -27.14 1.66
N TYR A 320 5.29 -26.93 2.91
CA TYR A 320 4.71 -27.96 3.77
C TYR A 320 3.17 -27.94 3.83
N CYS A 321 2.53 -27.02 3.09
CA CYS A 321 1.10 -26.80 3.17
C CYS A 321 0.37 -27.47 1.99
N PRO A 322 -0.86 -27.97 2.15
CA PRO A 322 -1.68 -28.48 1.05
C PRO A 322 -1.81 -27.46 -0.10
N GLN A 323 -1.89 -27.95 -1.35
CA GLN A 323 -2.06 -27.09 -2.51
C GLN A 323 -3.31 -26.21 -2.37
N GLY A 324 -3.21 -24.93 -2.76
CA GLY A 324 -4.27 -23.94 -2.57
C GLY A 324 -4.35 -23.35 -1.15
N THR A 325 -3.45 -23.72 -0.22
CA THR A 325 -3.34 -23.04 1.08
C THR A 325 -2.86 -21.59 0.90
N THR A 326 -3.62 -20.64 1.44
CA THR A 326 -3.24 -19.23 1.48
C THR A 326 -2.30 -18.95 2.64
N VAL A 327 -1.12 -18.41 2.34
CA VAL A 327 -0.10 -18.03 3.33
C VAL A 327 -0.07 -16.51 3.47
N TYR A 328 -0.02 -16.01 4.70
CA TYR A 328 0.19 -14.58 4.99
C TYR A 328 1.59 -14.37 5.54
N PRO A 329 2.48 -13.69 4.80
CA PRO A 329 3.73 -13.19 5.37
C PRO A 329 3.40 -11.91 6.12
N LEU A 330 3.55 -11.93 7.45
CA LEU A 330 3.28 -10.78 8.32
C LEU A 330 4.53 -9.91 8.35
N LEU A 331 4.55 -8.83 7.57
CA LEU A 331 5.70 -7.92 7.55
C LEU A 331 5.86 -7.23 8.92
N THR A 332 4.76 -6.98 9.62
CA THR A 332 4.74 -6.50 11.01
C THR A 332 5.63 -7.32 11.95
N SER A 333 5.68 -8.65 11.83
CA SER A 333 6.43 -9.46 12.80
C SER A 333 7.93 -9.21 12.70
N VAL A 334 8.44 -8.91 11.50
CA VAL A 334 9.87 -8.65 11.28
C VAL A 334 10.21 -7.17 11.45
N LEU A 335 9.32 -6.25 11.05
CA LEU A 335 9.54 -4.81 11.21
C LEU A 335 9.45 -4.34 12.68
N TYR A 336 8.89 -5.14 13.58
CA TYR A 336 8.82 -4.92 15.03
C TYR A 336 9.48 -6.03 15.85
N ASP A 337 10.34 -6.85 15.26
CA ASP A 337 11.03 -7.92 15.99
C ASP A 337 11.98 -7.33 17.06
N GLU A 338 11.74 -7.61 18.33
CA GLU A 338 12.53 -7.08 19.45
C GLU A 338 13.98 -7.61 19.47
N SER A 339 14.27 -8.68 18.73
CA SER A 339 15.64 -9.19 18.54
C SER A 339 16.43 -8.47 17.44
N GLU A 340 15.74 -7.80 16.50
CA GLU A 340 16.35 -7.09 15.37
C GLU A 340 16.39 -5.56 15.53
N TRP A 341 15.52 -5.00 16.38
CA TRP A 341 15.36 -3.56 16.59
C TRP A 341 15.45 -3.22 18.07
N GLU A 342 16.39 -2.34 18.47
CA GLU A 342 16.55 -1.88 19.86
C GLU A 342 15.27 -1.23 20.42
N ARG A 343 14.56 -0.47 19.57
CA ARG A 343 13.39 0.32 19.97
C ARG A 343 12.23 0.10 18.99
N PRO A 344 11.67 -1.11 18.90
CA PRO A 344 10.78 -1.52 17.81
C PRO A 344 9.53 -0.64 17.70
N HIS A 345 9.04 -0.11 18.83
CA HIS A 345 7.83 0.72 18.90
C HIS A 345 8.08 2.24 19.00
N SER A 346 9.34 2.68 18.90
CA SER A 346 9.70 4.11 18.87
C SER A 346 10.29 4.50 17.52
N PHE A 347 10.22 5.79 17.18
CA PHE A 347 10.88 6.33 15.99
C PHE A 347 12.35 6.61 16.30
N TYR A 348 13.23 5.73 15.83
CA TYR A 348 14.65 5.73 16.17
C TYR A 348 15.54 5.49 14.93
N PRO A 349 15.87 6.55 14.16
CA PRO A 349 16.66 6.44 12.93
C PRO A 349 18.03 5.74 13.09
N ALA A 350 18.59 5.72 14.30
CA ALA A 350 19.84 5.02 14.59
C ALA A 350 19.78 3.50 14.39
N HIS A 351 18.59 2.89 14.22
CA HIS A 351 18.47 1.51 13.73
C HIS A 351 19.14 1.26 12.37
N PHE A 352 19.33 2.31 11.56
CA PHE A 352 19.90 2.26 10.22
C PHE A 352 21.25 2.99 10.13
N LEU A 353 21.93 3.20 11.26
CA LEU A 353 23.23 3.86 11.32
C LEU A 353 24.24 3.00 12.06
N ASP A 354 25.48 2.96 11.58
CA ASP A 354 26.60 2.40 12.34
C ASP A 354 27.19 3.40 13.35
N LYS A 355 28.27 2.98 14.02
CA LYS A 355 29.00 3.80 15.02
C LYS A 355 29.66 5.04 14.41
N ASP A 356 29.96 5.02 13.10
CA ASP A 356 30.54 6.14 12.36
C ASP A 356 29.46 7.08 11.80
N GLY A 357 28.18 6.75 11.96
CA GLY A 357 27.05 7.51 11.42
C GLY A 357 26.77 7.23 9.93
N LYS A 358 27.32 6.17 9.35
CA LYS A 358 27.02 5.76 7.97
C LYS A 358 25.74 4.92 7.93
N PHE A 359 25.03 5.00 6.80
CA PHE A 359 23.82 4.23 6.59
C PHE A 359 24.10 2.73 6.48
N VAL A 360 23.36 1.92 7.25
CA VAL A 360 23.40 0.45 7.21
C VAL A 360 22.01 -0.11 6.96
N LYS A 361 21.87 -0.88 5.88
CA LYS A 361 20.66 -1.65 5.60
C LYS A 361 20.59 -2.87 6.53
N ARG A 362 19.46 -3.06 7.21
CA ARG A 362 19.14 -4.26 8.01
C ARG A 362 18.38 -5.27 7.15
N ASP A 363 18.66 -6.56 7.26
CA ASP A 363 17.94 -7.60 6.49
C ASP A 363 16.48 -7.78 6.95
N ALA A 364 16.20 -7.48 8.24
CA ALA A 364 14.86 -7.37 8.78
C ALA A 364 14.00 -6.27 8.11
N PHE A 365 14.60 -5.35 7.36
CA PHE A 365 13.89 -4.26 6.67
C PHE A 365 13.22 -4.74 5.37
N MET A 366 12.00 -5.26 5.50
CA MET A 366 11.22 -5.79 4.38
C MET A 366 9.85 -5.10 4.15
N PRO A 367 9.71 -3.76 4.14
CA PRO A 367 8.42 -3.09 3.89
C PRO A 367 7.87 -3.38 2.48
N PHE A 368 8.73 -3.74 1.52
CA PHE A 368 8.35 -4.11 0.16
C PHE A 368 8.14 -5.62 -0.04
N SER A 369 8.11 -6.41 1.04
CA SER A 369 8.20 -7.88 1.02
C SER A 369 9.49 -8.40 0.37
N ALA A 370 9.54 -9.69 0.03
CA ALA A 370 10.72 -10.37 -0.51
C ALA A 370 10.35 -11.46 -1.54
N GLY A 371 11.37 -11.97 -2.24
CA GLY A 371 11.24 -13.10 -3.17
C GLY A 371 10.40 -12.79 -4.42
N ARG A 372 9.80 -13.83 -5.03
CA ARG A 372 9.15 -13.73 -6.35
C ARG A 372 7.98 -12.73 -6.42
N ARG A 373 7.39 -12.37 -5.27
CA ARG A 373 6.28 -11.40 -5.14
C ARG A 373 6.69 -10.08 -4.45
N ILE A 374 7.98 -9.76 -4.36
CA ILE A 374 8.48 -8.44 -3.93
C ILE A 374 7.79 -7.30 -4.70
N CYS A 375 7.62 -6.14 -4.05
CA CYS A 375 6.91 -5.00 -4.63
C CYS A 375 7.40 -4.69 -6.05
N LEU A 376 6.45 -4.51 -6.99
CA LEU A 376 6.77 -4.21 -8.38
C LEU A 376 7.47 -2.85 -8.51
N GLY A 377 7.01 -1.87 -7.73
CA GLY A 377 7.48 -0.47 -7.76
C GLY A 377 8.50 -0.11 -6.69
N GLU A 378 9.21 -1.07 -6.05
CA GLU A 378 10.18 -0.75 -4.98
C GLU A 378 11.19 0.32 -5.39
N GLY A 379 11.76 0.21 -6.61
CA GLY A 379 12.76 1.17 -7.09
C GLY A 379 12.19 2.59 -7.28
N LEU A 380 10.94 2.70 -7.75
CA LEU A 380 10.25 3.98 -7.90
C LEU A 380 9.89 4.56 -6.53
N ALA A 381 9.23 3.77 -5.67
CA ALA A 381 8.82 4.23 -4.35
C ALA A 381 10.01 4.68 -3.49
N ARG A 382 11.16 4.00 -3.55
CA ARG A 382 12.38 4.46 -2.85
C ARG A 382 12.90 5.81 -3.39
N MET A 383 12.79 6.04 -4.70
CA MET A 383 13.22 7.28 -5.35
C MET A 383 12.24 8.42 -5.04
N GLU A 384 10.94 8.20 -5.19
CA GLU A 384 9.87 9.13 -4.79
C GLU A 384 10.02 9.53 -3.32
N LEU A 385 10.12 8.55 -2.41
CA LEU A 385 10.26 8.81 -0.98
C LEU A 385 11.49 9.64 -0.67
N PHE A 386 12.62 9.36 -1.32
CA PHE A 386 13.84 10.13 -1.09
C PHE A 386 13.72 11.58 -1.60
N ILE A 387 13.33 11.77 -2.86
CA ILE A 387 13.29 13.10 -3.47
C ILE A 387 12.19 13.95 -2.83
N PHE A 388 10.94 13.47 -2.74
CA PHE A 388 9.86 14.24 -2.11
C PHE A 388 10.16 14.59 -0.65
N PHE A 389 10.61 13.64 0.17
CA PHE A 389 10.89 13.91 1.59
C PHE A 389 12.02 14.92 1.77
N THR A 390 13.10 14.77 1.00
CA THR A 390 14.28 15.65 1.09
C THR A 390 13.98 17.04 0.55
N SER A 391 13.35 17.15 -0.62
CA SER A 391 12.95 18.45 -1.21
C SER A 391 11.95 19.19 -0.34
N LEU A 392 10.98 18.50 0.27
CA LEU A 392 10.04 19.11 1.22
C LEU A 392 10.75 19.59 2.50
N LEU A 393 11.73 18.86 3.04
CA LEU A 393 12.49 19.30 4.22
C LEU A 393 13.56 20.35 3.93
N GLN A 394 14.05 20.43 2.69
CA GLN A 394 14.90 21.53 2.22
C GLN A 394 14.11 22.85 2.23
N HIS A 395 12.87 22.83 1.74
CA HIS A 395 12.04 24.03 1.58
C HIS A 395 11.17 24.39 2.79
N PHE A 396 10.85 23.43 3.66
CA PHE A 396 9.87 23.62 4.72
C PHE A 396 10.22 22.96 6.05
N ARG A 397 9.73 23.58 7.12
CA ARG A 397 9.66 23.02 8.46
C ARG A 397 8.21 22.72 8.85
N PHE A 398 7.87 21.44 8.79
CA PHE A 398 6.63 20.89 9.32
C PHE A 398 6.59 20.99 10.85
N THR A 399 5.45 21.40 11.42
CA THR A 399 5.22 21.50 12.87
C THR A 399 3.79 21.10 13.20
N PRO A 400 3.46 20.70 14.43
CA PRO A 400 2.07 20.61 14.86
C PRO A 400 1.42 22.02 14.85
N PRO A 401 0.10 22.12 14.61
CA PRO A 401 -0.58 23.41 14.55
C PRO A 401 -0.76 23.99 15.96
N PRO A 402 -0.99 25.32 16.06
CA PRO A 402 -1.24 25.99 17.32
C PRO A 402 -2.37 25.32 18.13
N GLY A 403 -2.20 25.24 19.45
CA GLY A 403 -3.22 24.70 20.38
C GLY A 403 -3.40 23.18 20.38
N SER A 404 -2.80 22.45 19.43
CA SER A 404 -2.98 21.01 19.34
C SER A 404 -2.12 20.20 20.32
N ARG A 405 -2.75 19.30 21.08
CA ARG A 405 -2.06 18.16 21.72
C ARG A 405 -1.96 16.93 20.78
N HIS A 406 -2.69 16.95 19.65
CA HIS A 406 -2.76 15.89 18.65
C HIS A 406 -2.63 16.50 17.23
N VAL A 407 -1.68 16.01 16.44
CA VAL A 407 -1.07 16.71 15.30
C VAL A 407 -2.03 16.93 14.11
N LEU A 408 -2.03 18.16 13.56
CA LEU A 408 -2.77 18.61 12.36
C LEU A 408 -1.98 19.71 11.59
N PHE A 409 -0.80 19.36 11.06
CA PHE A 409 0.26 20.20 10.46
C PHE A 409 0.07 21.73 10.26
N SER A 410 1.03 22.53 10.76
CA SER A 410 1.38 23.87 10.27
C SER A 410 2.78 23.82 9.64
N VAL A 411 2.95 24.46 8.48
CA VAL A 411 4.18 24.39 7.67
C VAL A 411 4.82 25.77 7.56
N ARG A 412 6.04 25.97 8.07
CA ARG A 412 6.75 27.26 7.98
C ARG A 412 8.00 27.15 7.10
N PRO A 413 8.33 28.16 6.28
CA PRO A 413 9.63 28.20 5.60
C PRO A 413 10.78 28.29 6.62
N PRO A 414 11.98 27.75 6.32
CA PRO A 414 13.15 27.89 7.19
C PRO A 414 13.58 29.36 7.26
N GLN A 415 13.75 29.89 8.47
CA GLN A 415 14.32 31.21 8.66
C GLN A 415 15.84 31.12 8.49
N LEU A 416 16.35 31.68 7.40
CA LEU A 416 17.76 32.00 7.25
C LEU A 416 18.13 33.06 8.29
N GLY A 417 19.00 32.70 9.23
CA GLY A 417 19.45 33.61 10.27
C GLY A 417 20.36 34.70 9.70
N SER A 418 20.03 35.96 9.98
CA SER A 418 20.96 37.08 9.86
C SER A 418 21.95 37.03 11.04
N ILE A 419 23.25 36.92 10.68
CA ILE A 419 24.49 37.11 11.49
C ILE A 419 24.31 37.04 13.02
#